data_AF-A0A0C2YZ61-F1
#
_entry.id   AF-A0A0C2YZ61-F1
#
_cell.length_a   1.000
_cell.length_b   1.000
_cell.length_c   1.000
_cell.angle_alpha   90.00
_cell.angle_beta   90.00
_cell.angle_gamma   90.00
#
_symmetry.space_group_name_H-M   'P 1'
#
loop_
_entity.id
_entity.type
_entity.pdbx_description
1 polymer ?
#
loop_
_entity_poly.entity_id
_entity_poly.type
_entity_poly.pdbx_seq_one_letter_code
_entity_poly.pdbx_strand_id
1 'polypeptide(L)'
;VTGLSSRHVSEHFQRSNETIVGYFKKILIALLLPPFYTSQVQLPMASTPLAAVINSSPHFRFFHNCIGAVDGTHIHAFVRQENHPSMRNHK
;
A
#
# COMPACT_ATOMS: atom_id res chain seq x y z
N VAL A 1 -5.82 -8.94 0.76
CA VAL A 1 -7.03 -9.20 -0.06
C VAL A 1 -7.31 -10.69 0.01
N THR A 2 -8.52 -11.10 0.35
CA THR A 2 -8.89 -12.48 0.74
C THR A 2 -8.75 -13.55 -0.37
N GLY A 3 -8.15 -13.24 -1.53
CA GLY A 3 -7.91 -14.19 -2.63
C GLY A 3 -9.18 -14.76 -3.27
N LEU A 4 -10.37 -14.29 -2.88
CA LEU A 4 -11.65 -14.79 -3.38
C LEU A 4 -11.98 -14.21 -4.76
N SER A 5 -12.63 -15.02 -5.59
CA SER A 5 -13.17 -14.57 -6.87
C SER A 5 -14.35 -13.62 -6.66
N SER A 6 -14.60 -12.71 -7.61
CA SER A 6 -15.78 -11.83 -7.57
C SER A 6 -17.09 -12.62 -7.46
N ARG A 7 -17.16 -13.81 -8.07
CA ARG A 7 -18.29 -14.73 -7.96
C ARG A 7 -18.54 -15.17 -6.52
N HIS A 8 -17.51 -15.64 -5.81
CA HIS A 8 -17.67 -16.06 -4.42
C HIS A 8 -18.11 -14.92 -3.52
N VAL A 9 -17.58 -13.71 -3.75
CA VAL A 9 -17.99 -12.52 -3.00
C VAL A 9 -19.45 -12.16 -3.29
N SER A 10 -19.86 -12.22 -4.56
CA SER A 10 -21.26 -12.02 -5.00
C SER A 10 -22.23 -13.01 -4.37
N GLU A 11 -21.89 -14.29 -4.37
CA GLU A 11 -22.69 -15.35 -3.76
C GLU A 11 -22.75 -15.20 -2.24
N HIS A 12 -21.66 -14.80 -1.58
CA HIS A 12 -21.65 -14.61 -0.13
C HIS A 12 -22.55 -13.45 0.32
N PHE A 13 -22.47 -12.31 -0.38
CA PHE A 13 -23.27 -11.14 -0.05
C PHE A 13 -24.67 -11.13 -0.67
N GLN A 14 -24.95 -12.07 -1.57
CA GLN A 14 -26.21 -12.13 -2.34
C GLN A 14 -26.49 -10.80 -3.07
N ARG A 15 -25.44 -10.24 -3.68
CA ARG A 15 -25.48 -8.95 -4.40
C ARG A 15 -24.71 -9.04 -5.71
N SER A 16 -25.07 -8.19 -6.66
CA SER A 16 -24.35 -8.08 -7.93
C SER A 16 -22.91 -7.59 -7.73
N ASN A 17 -22.03 -7.92 -8.67
CA ASN A 17 -20.63 -7.49 -8.64
C ASN A 17 -20.52 -5.96 -8.67
N GLU A 18 -21.40 -5.28 -9.39
CA GLU A 18 -21.44 -3.82 -9.49
C GLU A 18 -21.72 -3.20 -8.11
N THR A 19 -22.66 -3.79 -7.36
CA THR A 19 -22.98 -3.35 -5.99
C THR A 19 -21.76 -3.53 -5.09
N ILE A 20 -21.12 -4.69 -5.13
CA ILE A 20 -19.94 -5.01 -4.33
C ILE A 20 -18.80 -4.05 -4.62
N VAL A 21 -18.46 -3.85 -5.89
CA VAL A 21 -17.40 -2.93 -6.32
C VAL A 21 -17.74 -1.49 -5.92
N GLY A 22 -19.01 -1.09 -6.02
CA GLY A 22 -19.47 0.22 -5.58
C GLY A 22 -19.24 0.47 -4.09
N TYR A 23 -19.61 -0.48 -3.22
CA TYR A 23 -19.37 -0.37 -1.79
C TYR A 23 -17.90 -0.48 -1.42
N PHE A 24 -17.15 -1.36 -2.08
CA PHE A 24 -15.70 -1.45 -1.90
C PHE A 24 -15.03 -0.10 -2.15
N LYS A 25 -15.36 0.58 -3.26
CA LYS A 25 -14.83 1.92 -3.56
C LYS A 25 -15.22 2.95 -2.50
N LYS A 26 -16.47 2.95 -2.04
CA LYS A 26 -16.94 3.87 -0.99
C LYS A 26 -16.17 3.69 0.31
N ILE A 27 -15.98 2.44 0.75
CA ILE A 27 -15.22 2.12 1.95
C ILE A 27 -13.76 2.51 1.78
N LEU A 28 -13.14 2.17 0.64
CA LEU A 28 -11.75 2.56 0.34
C LEU A 28 -11.58 4.08 0.44
N ILE A 29 -12.46 4.86 -0.19
CA ILE A 29 -12.41 6.33 -0.11
C ILE A 29 -12.56 6.78 1.34
N ALA A 30 -13.51 6.24 2.10
CA ALA A 30 -13.70 6.61 3.51
C ALA A 30 -12.44 6.35 4.36
N LEU A 31 -11.73 5.24 4.12
CA LEU A 31 -10.47 4.92 4.80
C LEU A 31 -9.31 5.85 4.39
N LEU A 32 -9.32 6.36 3.15
CA LEU A 32 -8.29 7.28 2.65
C LEU A 32 -8.56 8.74 3.00
N LEU A 33 -9.77 9.09 3.42
CA LEU A 33 -10.11 10.46 3.78
C LEU A 33 -9.41 10.89 5.09
N PRO A 34 -9.06 12.19 5.22
CA PRO A 34 -8.30 12.71 6.35
C PRO A 34 -8.78 12.27 7.75
N PRO A 35 -10.07 12.35 8.13
CA PRO A 35 -10.50 12.01 9.49
C PRO A 35 -10.16 10.56 9.90
N PHE A 36 -10.12 9.63 8.94
CA PHE A 36 -9.70 8.25 9.21
C PHE A 36 -8.20 8.08 8.98
N TYR A 37 -7.71 8.44 7.80
CA TYR A 37 -6.33 8.11 7.40
C TYR A 37 -5.30 8.72 8.35
N THR A 38 -5.43 10.01 8.69
CA THR A 38 -4.42 10.69 9.51
C THR A 38 -4.47 10.27 10.98
N SER A 39 -5.60 9.74 11.46
CA SER A 39 -5.73 9.26 12.83
C SER A 39 -5.23 7.82 12.99
N GLN A 40 -5.40 6.98 11.97
CA GLN A 40 -5.08 5.56 12.03
C GLN A 40 -3.71 5.22 11.44
N VAL A 41 -3.20 6.00 10.48
CA VAL A 41 -1.93 5.75 9.81
C VAL A 41 -0.88 6.74 10.30
N GLN A 42 0.12 6.23 11.01
CA GLN A 42 1.30 6.98 11.41
C GLN A 42 2.51 6.45 10.64
N LEU A 43 3.11 7.30 9.82
CA LEU A 43 4.34 6.94 9.12
C LEU A 43 5.52 7.00 10.10
N PRO A 44 6.45 6.03 10.03
CA PRO A 44 7.66 6.07 10.85
C PRO A 44 8.51 7.28 10.46
N MET A 45 9.10 7.92 11.46
CA MET A 45 10.15 8.92 11.27
C MET A 45 11.50 8.22 11.11
N ALA A 46 12.52 8.95 10.66
CA ALA A 46 13.90 8.43 10.59
C ALA A 46 14.43 7.95 11.96
N SER A 47 13.87 8.45 13.06
CA SER A 47 14.18 8.05 14.43
C SER A 47 13.34 6.88 14.95
N THR A 48 12.31 6.45 14.22
CA THR A 48 11.45 5.34 14.65
C THR A 48 12.25 4.03 14.59
N PRO A 49 12.39 3.29 15.71
CA PRO A 49 13.19 2.09 15.74
C PRO A 49 12.57 0.99 14.88
N LEU A 50 13.42 0.28 14.13
CA LEU A 50 12.99 -0.89 13.38
C LEU A 50 12.56 -2.00 14.35
N ALA A 51 11.38 -2.57 14.14
CA ALA A 51 10.89 -3.67 14.95
C ALA A 51 11.88 -4.85 14.92
N ALA A 52 12.17 -5.44 16.09
CA ALA A 52 13.19 -6.49 16.22
C ALA A 52 12.93 -7.69 15.29
N VAL A 53 11.66 -8.04 15.07
CA VAL A 53 11.22 -9.12 14.17
C VAL A 53 11.61 -8.83 12.70
N ILE A 54 11.59 -7.57 12.29
CA ILE A 54 11.99 -7.17 10.94
C ILE A 54 13.51 -7.18 10.84
N ASN A 55 14.20 -6.62 11.84
CA ASN A 55 15.65 -6.53 11.87
C ASN A 55 16.34 -7.91 11.89
N SER A 56 15.73 -8.90 12.54
CA SER A 56 16.26 -10.27 12.60
C SER A 56 15.96 -11.11 11.35
N SER A 57 15.13 -10.61 10.44
CA SER A 57 14.76 -11.36 9.23
C SER A 57 15.91 -11.38 8.22
N PRO A 58 16.35 -12.54 7.73
CA PRO A 58 17.39 -12.64 6.70
C PRO A 58 16.96 -12.00 5.38
N HIS A 59 15.65 -11.88 5.13
CA HIS A 59 15.12 -11.18 3.95
C HIS A 59 15.22 -9.67 4.06
N PHE A 60 15.30 -9.11 5.27
CA PHE A 60 15.42 -7.66 5.45
C PHE A 60 16.80 -7.12 5.05
N ARG A 61 17.83 -8.00 4.97
CA ARG A 61 19.18 -7.61 4.52
C ARG A 61 19.19 -6.95 3.13
N PHE A 62 18.25 -7.33 2.26
CA PHE A 62 18.13 -6.80 0.90
C PHE A 62 17.52 -5.41 0.86
N PHE A 63 16.94 -4.95 1.98
CA PHE A 63 16.31 -3.64 2.13
C PHE A 63 17.18 -2.65 2.90
N HIS A 64 18.47 -2.96 3.10
CA HIS A 64 19.41 -2.03 3.73
C HIS A 64 19.49 -0.73 2.92
N ASN A 65 19.31 0.42 3.59
CA ASN A 65 19.21 1.76 3.00
C ASN A 65 18.04 1.97 2.01
N CYS A 66 17.04 1.08 1.99
CA CYS A 66 15.82 1.35 1.25
C CYS A 66 15.03 2.48 1.93
N ILE A 67 14.66 3.49 1.14
CA ILE A 67 13.84 4.63 1.58
C ILE A 67 12.35 4.26 1.62
N GLY A 68 11.95 3.21 0.90
CA GLY A 68 10.58 2.70 0.90
C GLY A 68 10.38 1.59 -0.13
N ALA A 69 9.25 0.90 -0.04
CA ALA A 69 8.82 -0.06 -1.06
C ALA A 69 8.03 0.67 -2.15
N VAL A 70 8.33 0.37 -3.42
CA VAL A 70 7.58 0.88 -4.60
C VAL A 70 6.37 -0.01 -4.92
N ASP A 71 6.00 -0.93 -4.03
CA ASP A 71 4.80 -1.76 -4.21
C ASP A 71 3.54 -0.92 -3.96
N GLY A 72 3.07 -0.29 -5.03
CA GLY A 72 1.66 -0.16 -5.41
C GLY A 72 0.70 0.65 -4.56
N THR A 73 0.97 0.97 -3.28
CA THR A 73 -0.10 1.45 -2.40
C THR A 73 0.11 2.71 -1.59
N HIS A 74 1.30 3.24 -1.29
CA HIS A 74 1.33 4.41 -0.38
C HIS A 74 2.47 5.44 -0.51
N ILE A 75 3.04 5.69 -1.70
CA ILE A 75 3.90 6.88 -1.88
C ILE A 75 3.56 7.58 -3.20
N HIS A 76 3.16 8.85 -3.13
CA HIS A 76 3.24 9.75 -4.28
C HIS A 76 4.72 9.94 -4.63
N ALA A 77 5.25 9.08 -5.50
CA ALA A 77 6.62 9.19 -5.99
C ALA A 77 6.68 10.35 -7.00
N PHE A 78 6.79 11.57 -6.49
CA PHE A 78 7.19 12.71 -7.31
C PHE A 78 8.72 12.79 -7.27
N VAL A 79 9.35 12.39 -8.37
CA VAL A 79 10.79 12.56 -8.57
C VAL A 79 11.00 13.90 -9.25
N ARG A 80 12.02 14.67 -8.86
CA ARG A 80 12.42 15.88 -9.60
C ARG A 80 12.88 15.49 -11.00
N GLN A 81 12.55 16.31 -12.00
CA GLN A 81 12.79 16.03 -13.43
C GLN A 81 14.26 15.67 -13.74
N GLU A 82 15.19 16.28 -13.02
CA GLU A 82 16.64 16.01 -13.07
C GLU A 82 17.03 14.54 -12.78
N ASN A 83 16.24 13.83 -11.95
CA ASN A 83 16.52 12.46 -11.51
C ASN A 83 15.70 11.40 -12.29
N HIS A 84 14.83 11.80 -13.22
CA HIS A 84 14.12 10.85 -14.09
C HIS A 84 15.02 9.96 -14.96
N PRO A 85 16.17 10.43 -15.50
CA PRO A 85 17.03 9.60 -16.34
C PRO A 85 17.60 8.38 -15.62
N SER A 86 18.01 8.52 -14.36
CA SER A 86 18.62 7.43 -13.57
C SER A 86 17.61 6.41 -13.05
N MET A 87 16.32 6.77 -13.04
CA MET A 87 15.23 5.88 -12.62
C MET A 87 14.54 5.16 -13.78
N ARG A 88 15.00 5.36 -15.03
CA ARG A 88 14.53 4.55 -16.15
C ARG A 88 15.16 3.16 -16.04
N ASN A 89 14.32 2.14 -16.01
CA ASN A 89 14.77 0.76 -16.21
C ASN A 89 15.54 0.69 -17.53
N HIS A 90 16.84 0.46 -17.45
CA HIS A 90 17.61 -0.01 -18.59
C HIS A 90 17.21 -1.47 -18.83
N LYS A 91 16.46 -1.69 -19.91
CA LYS A 91 16.28 -3.02 -20.49
C LYS A 91 17.56 -3.45 -21.20
#